data_AF-A0A7C1HZ24-F1
#
_entry.id   AF-A0A7C1HZ24-F1
#
_cell.length_a   1.000
_cell.length_b   1.000
_cell.length_c   1.000
_cell.angle_alpha   90.00
_cell.angle_beta   90.00
_cell.angle_gamma   90.00
#
_symmetry.space_group_name_H-M   'P 1'
#
loop_
_entity.id
_entity.type
_entity.pdbx_description
1 polymer ?
#
loop_
_entity_poly.entity_id
_entity_poly.type
_entity_poly.pdbx_seq_one_letter_code
_entity_poly.pdbx_strand_id
1 'polypeptide(L)'
;MPDGRIGKICFIDLTEEKYRIVTTDQEPELIGGRGVNQRLLFDLQKRGVDDSDPQNPIILGAGPLVGTFIPGACRLAVDFRNQVTGGVGSANSGGHFAAEMKFAGFDHVVIQGRSSRLVYIYIKNGCVLFRDAESLRGLDTWEAENRIKHLEAEPRLKTLCVGVAGENLVRFACIIGDRGRAAGYGGSGAVFGAKNLKAVAVRGTGSVTVAHPDELLEEVLRFNRETIEKSPFVKVHRQGGTLAAYLLPGENRPHAVRNMSRGFWSNESISRVDRAAIDDRYLVRRHACFACPIYCSAIYSVGGRPCEGLQANSWRSFASNLDITDPEMVMRLHLLTNRYGLDGDHTSAVLAWAVECFEKGLIDERDTGGLKLSWSDGRPLLQLVDQIASRTGFGEVLADG
;
A
#
# COMPACT_ATOMS: atom_id res chain seq x y z
N MET A 1 -18.92 26.48 8.03
CA MET A 1 -18.98 26.73 6.56
C MET A 1 -18.43 25.51 5.85
N PRO A 2 -18.86 25.18 4.62
CA PRO A 2 -18.24 24.12 3.83
C PRO A 2 -16.75 24.41 3.65
N ASP A 3 -15.85 23.49 3.95
CA ASP A 3 -14.40 23.72 3.94
C ASP A 3 -13.62 22.51 3.40
N GLY A 4 -14.32 21.62 2.69
CA GLY A 4 -13.80 20.36 2.21
C GLY A 4 -13.93 19.20 3.20
N ARG A 5 -14.23 19.42 4.49
CA ARG A 5 -14.46 18.35 5.46
C ARG A 5 -15.89 17.81 5.39
N ILE A 6 -16.06 16.54 5.75
CA ILE A 6 -17.38 15.97 6.01
C ILE A 6 -17.81 16.25 7.47
N GLY A 7 -16.85 16.36 8.38
CA GLY A 7 -17.04 16.61 9.81
C GLY A 7 -17.42 15.36 10.60
N LYS A 8 -17.12 14.15 10.11
CA LYS A 8 -17.54 12.89 10.72
C LYS A 8 -16.40 11.88 10.85
N ILE A 9 -16.26 11.34 12.07
CA ILE A 9 -15.41 10.18 12.37
C ILE A 9 -16.31 8.99 12.68
N CYS A 10 -16.07 7.86 12.01
CA CYS A 10 -16.70 6.60 12.32
C CYS A 10 -15.81 5.77 13.25
N PHE A 11 -16.30 5.39 14.42
CA PHE A 11 -15.63 4.46 15.32
C PHE A 11 -16.30 3.09 15.19
N ILE A 12 -15.50 2.07 14.87
CA ILE A 12 -15.94 0.69 14.66
C ILE A 12 -15.30 -0.20 15.71
N ASP A 13 -16.13 -0.98 16.41
CA ASP A 13 -15.70 -2.05 17.31
C ASP A 13 -16.04 -3.40 16.67
N LEU A 14 -15.00 -4.15 16.30
CA LEU A 14 -15.13 -5.48 15.69
C LEU A 14 -15.52 -6.57 16.69
N THR A 15 -15.32 -6.35 17.98
CA THR A 15 -15.68 -7.30 19.04
C THR A 15 -17.19 -7.33 19.25
N GLU A 16 -17.79 -6.15 19.32
CA GLU A 16 -19.25 -6.00 19.49
C GLU A 16 -20.01 -5.96 18.15
N GLU A 17 -19.30 -5.89 17.03
CA GLU A 17 -19.86 -5.60 15.69
C GLU A 17 -20.78 -4.36 15.71
N LYS A 18 -20.30 -3.29 16.33
CA LYS A 18 -21.00 -2.00 16.43
C LYS A 18 -20.17 -0.86 15.90
N TYR A 19 -20.86 0.21 15.52
CA TYR A 19 -20.21 1.45 15.16
C TYR A 19 -20.96 2.65 15.73
N ARG A 20 -20.23 3.74 15.97
CA ARG A 20 -20.79 5.04 16.32
C ARG A 20 -20.17 6.12 15.45
N ILE A 21 -20.95 7.14 15.14
CA ILE A 21 -20.49 8.28 14.36
C ILE A 21 -20.40 9.46 15.30
N VAL A 22 -19.25 10.13 15.31
CA VAL A 22 -19.05 11.38 16.03
C VAL A 22 -18.91 12.49 15.01
N THR A 23 -19.73 13.52 15.17
CA THR A 23 -19.51 14.80 14.51
C THR A 23 -18.37 15.48 15.25
N THR A 24 -17.33 15.88 14.54
CA THR A 24 -16.20 16.59 15.14
C THR A 24 -16.42 18.08 14.96
N ASP A 25 -16.19 18.82 16.03
CA ASP A 25 -15.91 20.23 15.91
C ASP A 25 -14.52 20.38 15.26
N GLN A 26 -14.33 21.46 14.51
CA GLN A 26 -13.12 21.65 13.73
C GLN A 26 -11.94 21.84 14.68
N GLU A 27 -10.95 20.95 14.65
CA GLU A 27 -9.59 21.21 15.17
C GLU A 27 -8.74 21.72 14.00
N PRO A 28 -8.83 23.03 13.63
CA PRO A 28 -8.14 23.57 12.47
C PRO A 28 -6.62 23.33 12.52
N GLU A 29 -6.04 23.25 13.72
CA GLU A 29 -4.63 22.99 13.98
C GLU A 29 -4.14 21.62 13.48
N LEU A 30 -5.02 20.61 13.47
CA LEU A 30 -4.66 19.26 12.99
C LEU A 30 -4.91 19.09 11.50
N ILE A 31 -5.66 19.99 10.87
CA ILE A 31 -6.07 20.01 9.47
C ILE A 31 -6.95 18.81 9.07
N GLY A 32 -6.50 17.57 9.27
CA GLY A 32 -7.16 16.33 8.89
C GLY A 32 -6.14 15.25 8.54
N GLY A 33 -6.61 14.12 7.99
CA GLY A 33 -5.76 13.00 7.59
C GLY A 33 -4.81 12.56 8.73
N ARG A 34 -3.50 12.60 8.48
CA ARG A 34 -2.48 12.16 9.44
C ARG A 34 -2.55 12.91 10.79
N GLY A 35 -2.81 14.22 10.79
CA GLY A 35 -2.81 15.01 12.04
C GLY A 35 -3.86 14.51 13.03
N VAL A 36 -5.12 14.42 12.57
CA VAL A 36 -6.25 13.89 13.36
C VAL A 36 -6.05 12.41 13.68
N ASN A 37 -5.58 11.61 12.72
CA ASN A 37 -5.29 10.19 12.96
C ASN A 37 -4.29 9.99 14.09
N GLN A 38 -3.18 10.74 14.11
CA GLN A 38 -2.15 10.59 15.13
C GLN A 38 -2.61 11.08 16.50
N ARG A 39 -3.43 12.12 16.54
CA ARG A 39 -4.08 12.54 17.79
C ARG A 39 -4.99 11.43 18.33
N LEU A 40 -5.86 10.88 17.49
CA LEU A 40 -6.74 9.76 17.87
C LEU A 40 -5.94 8.53 18.29
N LEU A 41 -4.85 8.19 17.59
CA LEU A 41 -3.97 7.09 17.95
C LEU A 41 -3.37 7.31 19.35
N PHE A 42 -2.86 8.51 19.62
CA PHE A 42 -2.31 8.87 20.93
C PHE A 42 -3.35 8.77 22.05
N ASP A 43 -4.57 9.25 21.81
CA ASP A 43 -5.65 9.28 22.81
C ASP A 43 -6.25 7.89 23.07
N LEU A 44 -6.33 7.03 22.05
CA LEU A 44 -7.02 5.73 22.13
C LEU A 44 -6.08 4.56 22.42
N GLN A 45 -4.79 4.68 22.12
CA GLN A 45 -3.84 3.60 22.35
C GLN A 45 -3.49 3.51 23.84
N LYS A 46 -3.75 2.34 24.43
CA LYS A 46 -3.43 2.09 25.84
C LYS A 46 -1.92 1.93 26.02
N ARG A 47 -1.41 2.36 27.17
CA ARG A 47 0.01 2.15 27.53
C ARG A 47 0.22 0.71 27.97
N GLY A 48 1.36 0.12 27.60
CA GLY A 48 1.79 -1.20 28.06
C GLY A 48 1.06 -2.40 27.45
N VAL A 49 0.26 -2.18 26.40
CA VAL A 49 -0.33 -3.27 25.61
C VAL A 49 0.65 -3.73 24.54
N ASP A 50 0.53 -5.00 24.15
CA ASP A 50 1.32 -5.59 23.07
C ASP A 50 1.07 -4.84 21.74
N ASP A 51 2.07 -4.78 20.87
CA ASP A 51 1.96 -4.07 19.59
C ASP A 51 0.85 -4.68 18.71
N SER A 52 0.66 -5.99 18.78
CA SER A 52 -0.36 -6.74 18.02
C SER A 52 -1.73 -6.81 18.69
N ASP A 53 -1.90 -6.19 19.87
CA ASP A 53 -3.17 -6.21 20.60
C ASP A 53 -4.29 -5.64 19.70
N PRO A 54 -5.36 -6.40 19.42
CA PRO A 54 -6.46 -5.95 18.57
C PRO A 54 -7.23 -4.75 19.15
N GLN A 55 -7.03 -4.38 20.41
CA GLN A 55 -7.54 -3.12 20.97
C GLN A 55 -6.78 -1.89 20.45
N ASN A 56 -5.55 -2.03 19.96
CA ASN A 56 -4.82 -0.94 19.31
C ASN A 56 -5.60 -0.47 18.08
N PRO A 57 -5.88 0.83 17.93
CA PRO A 57 -6.64 1.31 16.78
C PRO A 57 -5.79 1.26 15.50
N ILE A 58 -6.46 0.95 14.39
CA ILE A 58 -5.99 1.33 13.05
C ILE A 58 -6.94 2.37 12.49
N ILE A 59 -6.40 3.48 12.00
CA ILE A 59 -7.17 4.67 11.67
C ILE A 59 -6.93 5.03 10.21
N LEU A 60 -8.01 5.03 9.44
CA LEU A 60 -8.03 5.48 8.04
C LEU A 60 -8.47 6.94 8.04
N GLY A 61 -7.71 7.83 7.43
CA GLY A 61 -7.99 9.27 7.45
C GLY A 61 -7.80 9.93 6.09
N ALA A 62 -8.64 10.91 5.82
CA ALA A 62 -8.58 11.77 4.64
C ALA A 62 -8.45 13.24 5.05
N GLY A 63 -7.69 14.02 4.27
CA GLY A 63 -7.59 15.46 4.46
C GLY A 63 -8.81 16.22 3.91
N PRO A 64 -8.94 17.52 4.21
CA PRO A 64 -10.05 18.36 3.73
C PRO A 64 -10.07 18.49 2.19
N LEU A 65 -8.91 18.42 1.53
CA LEU A 65 -8.84 18.53 0.08
C LEU A 65 -9.23 17.22 -0.65
N VAL A 66 -9.27 16.10 0.07
CA VAL A 66 -9.49 14.79 -0.55
C VAL A 66 -10.91 14.67 -1.10
N GLY A 67 -11.02 14.23 -2.36
CA GLY A 67 -12.31 14.13 -3.05
C GLY A 67 -12.76 15.41 -3.76
N THR A 68 -11.96 16.47 -3.71
CA THR A 68 -12.14 17.70 -4.51
C THR A 68 -11.42 17.60 -5.87
N PHE A 69 -11.49 18.65 -6.68
CA PHE A 69 -10.78 18.74 -7.97
C PHE A 69 -9.30 19.13 -7.84
N ILE A 70 -8.79 19.34 -6.62
CA ILE A 70 -7.39 19.73 -6.43
C ILE A 70 -6.46 18.61 -6.94
N PRO A 71 -5.46 18.92 -7.78
CA PRO A 71 -4.57 17.93 -8.38
C PRO A 71 -3.95 16.96 -7.37
N GLY A 72 -4.32 15.68 -7.48
CA GLY A 72 -3.77 14.61 -6.65
C GLY A 72 -4.30 14.55 -5.21
N ALA A 73 -5.36 15.29 -4.87
CA ALA A 73 -5.99 15.27 -3.56
C ALA A 73 -6.82 13.97 -3.35
N CYS A 74 -6.11 12.86 -3.15
CA CYS A 74 -6.66 11.51 -3.09
C CYS A 74 -5.99 10.63 -2.03
N ARG A 75 -5.12 11.22 -1.19
CA ARG A 75 -4.23 10.46 -0.30
C ARG A 75 -4.97 9.99 0.94
N LEU A 76 -4.82 8.70 1.25
CA LEU A 76 -5.25 8.06 2.49
C LEU A 76 -4.09 8.06 3.48
N ALA A 77 -4.30 8.59 4.68
CA ALA A 77 -3.43 8.35 5.82
C ALA A 77 -3.91 7.10 6.57
N VAL A 78 -2.99 6.19 6.89
CA VAL A 78 -3.26 4.99 7.68
C VAL A 78 -2.30 5.00 8.86
N ASP A 79 -2.81 5.28 10.05
CA ASP A 79 -2.01 5.39 11.27
C ASP A 79 -2.42 4.33 12.28
N PHE A 80 -1.42 3.71 12.90
CA PHE A 80 -1.58 2.53 13.73
C PHE A 80 -0.32 2.30 14.57
N ARG A 81 -0.35 1.30 15.45
CA ARG A 81 0.82 0.84 16.19
C ARG A 81 1.77 0.07 15.27
N ASN A 82 3.01 0.52 15.11
CA ASN A 82 3.97 -0.12 14.20
C ASN A 82 4.39 -1.50 14.74
N GLN A 83 4.17 -2.56 13.97
CA GLN A 83 4.45 -3.96 14.35
C GLN A 83 5.92 -4.34 14.24
N VAL A 84 6.72 -3.52 13.56
CA VAL A 84 8.17 -3.74 13.39
C VAL A 84 8.95 -3.01 14.49
N THR A 85 8.59 -1.74 14.75
CA THR A 85 9.38 -0.88 15.65
C THR A 85 8.77 -0.68 17.03
N GLY A 86 7.50 -1.07 17.24
CA GLY A 86 6.74 -0.72 18.45
C GLY A 86 6.55 0.78 18.63
N GLY A 87 6.69 1.57 17.56
CA GLY A 87 6.45 3.02 17.54
C GLY A 87 5.11 3.39 16.90
N VAL A 88 5.07 4.57 16.29
CA VAL A 88 3.95 4.99 15.45
C VAL A 88 4.17 4.48 14.02
N GLY A 89 3.19 3.75 13.49
CA GLY A 89 3.10 3.40 12.08
C GLY A 89 2.26 4.46 11.37
N SER A 90 2.75 4.99 10.26
CA SER A 90 2.06 5.97 9.44
C SER A 90 2.33 5.66 7.97
N ALA A 91 1.36 5.07 7.30
CA ALA A 91 1.42 4.77 5.89
C ALA A 91 0.56 5.75 5.07
N ASN A 92 0.92 5.94 3.80
CA ASN A 92 0.18 6.82 2.92
C ASN A 92 -0.11 6.14 1.58
N SER A 93 -1.39 5.99 1.26
CA SER A 93 -1.84 5.30 0.04
C SER A 93 -2.54 6.26 -0.92
N GLY A 94 -2.39 6.02 -2.21
CA GLY A 94 -3.07 6.77 -3.27
C GLY A 94 -4.34 6.06 -3.73
N GLY A 95 -4.64 6.17 -5.02
CA GLY A 95 -5.80 5.53 -5.64
C GLY A 95 -7.07 6.34 -5.45
N HIS A 96 -8.16 5.64 -5.13
CA HIS A 96 -9.52 6.21 -5.06
C HIS A 96 -10.18 6.01 -3.69
N PHE A 97 -9.62 5.17 -2.82
CA PHE A 97 -10.28 4.78 -1.57
C PHE A 97 -10.61 5.98 -0.67
N ALA A 98 -9.66 6.90 -0.47
CA ALA A 98 -9.87 8.04 0.42
C ALA A 98 -10.98 8.99 -0.08
N ALA A 99 -11.04 9.23 -1.39
CA ALA A 99 -12.10 10.01 -2.01
C ALA A 99 -13.45 9.29 -1.88
N GLU A 100 -13.49 7.99 -2.12
CA GLU A 100 -14.70 7.17 -1.98
C GLU A 100 -15.22 7.15 -0.52
N MET A 101 -14.31 7.11 0.46
CA MET A 101 -14.62 7.22 1.89
C MET A 101 -15.26 8.57 2.24
N LYS A 102 -14.71 9.66 1.70
CA LYS A 102 -15.28 11.01 1.83
C LYS A 102 -16.68 11.07 1.22
N PHE A 103 -16.87 10.54 0.02
CA PHE A 103 -18.19 10.45 -0.63
C PHE A 103 -19.17 9.55 0.12
N ALA A 104 -18.66 8.59 0.90
CA ALA A 104 -19.46 7.75 1.77
C ALA A 104 -19.78 8.42 3.12
N GLY A 105 -19.31 9.65 3.36
CA GLY A 105 -19.72 10.46 4.50
C GLY A 105 -18.77 10.44 5.70
N PHE A 106 -17.50 10.05 5.53
CA PHE A 106 -16.51 10.03 6.61
C PHE A 106 -15.20 10.70 6.22
N ASP A 107 -14.63 11.49 7.13
CA ASP A 107 -13.25 11.96 7.03
C ASP A 107 -12.28 10.93 7.63
N HIS A 108 -12.70 10.25 8.69
CA HIS A 108 -11.90 9.23 9.35
C HIS A 108 -12.73 8.00 9.76
N VAL A 109 -12.07 6.85 9.77
CA VAL A 109 -12.61 5.58 10.28
C VAL A 109 -11.59 4.98 11.24
N VAL A 110 -11.99 4.81 12.50
CA VAL A 110 -11.20 4.21 13.58
C VAL A 110 -11.70 2.79 13.79
N ILE A 111 -10.80 1.80 13.76
CA ILE A 111 -11.15 0.39 13.87
C ILE A 111 -10.42 -0.24 15.07
N GLN A 112 -11.19 -0.72 16.05
CA GLN A 112 -10.73 -1.40 17.26
C GLN A 112 -11.41 -2.74 17.46
N GLY A 113 -10.87 -3.55 18.37
CA GLY A 113 -11.42 -4.85 18.69
C GLY A 113 -11.03 -5.94 17.69
N ARG A 114 -11.48 -7.17 17.97
CA ARG A 114 -11.27 -8.35 17.12
C ARG A 114 -12.60 -9.06 16.91
N SER A 115 -12.93 -9.36 15.66
CA SER A 115 -14.11 -10.19 15.38
C SER A 115 -13.82 -11.66 15.71
N SER A 116 -14.83 -12.40 16.18
CA SER A 116 -14.74 -13.84 16.48
C SER A 116 -14.58 -14.70 15.22
N ARG A 117 -14.88 -14.16 14.04
CA ARG A 117 -14.76 -14.81 12.73
C ARG A 117 -14.05 -13.87 11.75
N LEU A 118 -13.69 -14.37 10.57
CA LEU A 118 -13.14 -13.50 9.53
C LEU A 118 -14.25 -12.63 8.94
N VAL A 119 -14.07 -11.31 8.98
CA VAL A 119 -15.04 -10.33 8.49
C VAL A 119 -14.44 -9.36 7.49
N TYR A 120 -15.29 -8.73 6.68
CA TYR A 120 -14.96 -7.47 6.03
C TYR A 120 -15.99 -6.42 6.41
N ILE A 121 -15.55 -5.17 6.52
CA ILE A 121 -16.42 -4.02 6.74
C ILE A 121 -16.86 -3.50 5.37
N TYR A 122 -18.16 -3.28 5.17
CA TYR A 122 -18.68 -2.57 4.01
C TYR A 122 -19.34 -1.26 4.42
N ILE A 123 -18.76 -0.15 3.98
CA ILE A 123 -19.28 1.20 4.21
C ILE A 123 -20.03 1.66 2.96
N LYS A 124 -21.31 1.99 3.12
CA LYS A 124 -22.14 2.53 2.03
C LYS A 124 -22.92 3.73 2.51
N ASN A 125 -22.55 4.92 2.03
CA ASN A 125 -23.25 6.19 2.31
C ASN A 125 -23.57 6.40 3.82
N GLY A 126 -22.58 6.26 4.69
CA GLY A 126 -22.69 6.50 6.13
C GLY A 126 -23.15 5.28 6.94
N CYS A 127 -23.58 4.21 6.28
CA CYS A 127 -23.93 2.95 6.92
C CYS A 127 -22.72 2.01 6.93
N VAL A 128 -22.46 1.37 8.07
CA VAL A 128 -21.41 0.36 8.22
C VAL A 128 -22.06 -1.00 8.38
N LEU A 129 -21.62 -1.96 7.56
CA LEU A 129 -22.10 -3.34 7.56
C LEU A 129 -20.94 -4.27 7.90
N PHE A 130 -21.16 -5.19 8.84
CA PHE A 130 -20.22 -6.25 9.18
C PHE A 130 -20.57 -7.48 8.35
N ARG A 131 -19.69 -7.86 7.42
CA ARG A 131 -19.93 -8.93 6.47
C ARG A 131 -19.07 -10.13 6.79
N ASP A 132 -19.61 -11.32 6.55
CA ASP A 132 -18.82 -12.54 6.57
C ASP A 132 -17.79 -12.56 5.45
N ALA A 133 -16.57 -12.94 5.81
CA ALA A 133 -15.43 -13.03 4.91
C ALA A 133 -14.81 -14.42 4.88
N GLU A 134 -15.48 -15.46 5.39
CA GLU A 134 -14.87 -16.79 5.46
C GLU A 134 -14.57 -17.34 4.06
N SER A 135 -15.43 -17.04 3.09
CA SER A 135 -15.21 -17.35 1.67
C SER A 135 -14.05 -16.59 1.01
N LEU A 136 -13.45 -15.63 1.72
CA LEU A 136 -12.29 -14.84 1.28
C LEU A 136 -10.98 -15.29 1.90
N ARG A 137 -11.02 -16.23 2.86
CA ARG A 137 -9.82 -16.72 3.55
C ARG A 137 -8.82 -17.29 2.56
N GLY A 138 -7.54 -16.96 2.75
CA GLY A 138 -6.45 -17.44 1.90
C GLY A 138 -6.44 -16.88 0.48
N LEU A 139 -7.45 -16.09 0.07
CA LEU A 139 -7.41 -15.39 -1.22
C LEU A 139 -6.36 -14.29 -1.18
N ASP A 140 -5.72 -14.06 -2.31
CA ASP A 140 -4.86 -12.89 -2.47
C ASP A 140 -5.68 -11.58 -2.48
N THR A 141 -4.98 -10.44 -2.42
CA THR A 141 -5.62 -9.12 -2.33
C THR A 141 -6.52 -8.79 -3.53
N TRP A 142 -6.17 -9.26 -4.73
CA TRP A 142 -6.88 -8.97 -5.98
C TRP A 142 -8.10 -9.87 -6.13
N GLU A 143 -7.95 -11.15 -5.81
CA GLU A 143 -9.04 -12.13 -5.77
C GLU A 143 -10.07 -11.74 -4.72
N ALA A 144 -9.64 -11.32 -3.53
CA ALA A 144 -10.50 -10.80 -2.48
C ALA A 144 -11.26 -9.53 -2.94
N GLU A 145 -10.58 -8.55 -3.55
CA GLU A 145 -11.22 -7.36 -4.10
C GLU A 145 -12.31 -7.73 -5.13
N ASN A 146 -11.98 -8.60 -6.09
CA ASN A 146 -12.93 -9.02 -7.13
C ASN A 146 -14.12 -9.77 -6.53
N ARG A 147 -13.90 -10.63 -5.53
CA ARG A 147 -14.97 -11.36 -4.86
C ARG A 147 -15.87 -10.43 -4.07
N ILE A 148 -15.34 -9.45 -3.34
CA ILE A 148 -16.13 -8.46 -2.60
C ILE A 148 -17.02 -7.65 -3.56
N LYS A 149 -16.46 -7.20 -4.70
CA LYS A 149 -17.24 -6.49 -5.74
C LYS A 149 -18.41 -7.33 -6.26
N HIS A 150 -18.20 -8.63 -6.42
CA HIS A 150 -19.26 -9.56 -6.85
C HIS A 150 -20.31 -9.78 -5.75
N LEU A 151 -19.89 -10.04 -4.51
CA LEU A 151 -20.78 -10.28 -3.36
C LEU A 151 -21.71 -9.08 -3.09
N GLU A 152 -21.20 -7.86 -3.20
CA GLU A 152 -21.98 -6.64 -2.98
C GLU A 152 -22.68 -6.12 -4.25
N ALA A 153 -22.51 -6.80 -5.39
CA ALA A 153 -23.01 -6.38 -6.70
C ALA A 153 -22.70 -4.90 -7.04
N GLU A 154 -21.52 -4.42 -6.65
CA GLU A 154 -21.12 -3.02 -6.81
C GLU A 154 -19.69 -2.96 -7.37
N PRO A 155 -19.51 -2.87 -8.70
CA PRO A 155 -18.19 -2.88 -9.32
C PRO A 155 -17.38 -1.60 -9.04
N ARG A 156 -18.01 -0.51 -8.61
CA ARG A 156 -17.34 0.78 -8.36
C ARG A 156 -16.84 0.95 -6.93
N LEU A 157 -17.19 0.05 -6.01
CA LEU A 157 -16.65 0.11 -4.65
C LEU A 157 -15.13 0.04 -4.67
N LYS A 158 -14.52 0.64 -3.65
CA LYS A 158 -13.08 0.61 -3.41
C LYS A 158 -12.80 -0.26 -2.21
N THR A 159 -11.70 -1.00 -2.26
CA THR A 159 -11.30 -1.90 -1.18
C THR A 159 -9.92 -1.55 -0.66
N LEU A 160 -9.72 -1.87 0.61
CA LEU A 160 -8.43 -2.05 1.25
C LEU A 160 -8.45 -3.48 1.80
N CYS A 161 -7.64 -4.35 1.22
CA CYS A 161 -7.63 -5.79 1.53
C CYS A 161 -6.27 -6.21 2.09
N VAL A 162 -6.27 -7.23 2.93
CA VAL A 162 -5.06 -8.02 3.22
C VAL A 162 -5.05 -9.30 2.40
N GLY A 163 -3.86 -9.74 2.01
CA GLY A 163 -3.65 -11.06 1.44
C GLY A 163 -3.27 -12.07 2.52
N VAL A 164 -2.74 -13.21 2.08
CA VAL A 164 -2.30 -14.31 2.94
C VAL A 164 -1.28 -13.86 4.00
N ALA A 165 -0.39 -12.93 3.67
CA ALA A 165 0.61 -12.44 4.63
C ALA A 165 -0.01 -11.70 5.82
N GLY A 166 -1.08 -10.93 5.59
CA GLY A 166 -1.80 -10.26 6.65
C GLY A 166 -2.57 -11.25 7.53
N GLU A 167 -3.24 -12.24 6.91
CA GLU A 167 -3.93 -13.31 7.64
C GLU A 167 -2.97 -14.11 8.55
N ASN A 168 -1.74 -14.33 8.09
CA ASN A 168 -0.70 -15.02 8.84
C ASN A 168 0.17 -14.09 9.71
N LEU A 169 -0.23 -12.83 9.90
CA LEU A 169 0.45 -11.89 10.81
C LEU A 169 1.94 -11.69 10.50
N VAL A 170 2.36 -11.74 9.23
CA VAL A 170 3.72 -11.35 8.82
C VAL A 170 3.97 -9.90 9.28
N ARG A 171 5.02 -9.62 10.03
CA ARG A 171 5.18 -8.34 10.75
C ARG A 171 5.18 -7.12 9.84
N PHE A 172 5.64 -7.28 8.60
CA PHE A 172 5.65 -6.25 7.56
C PHE A 172 4.59 -6.46 6.46
N ALA A 173 3.53 -7.23 6.75
CA ALA A 173 2.35 -7.28 5.90
C ALA A 173 1.72 -5.89 5.77
N CYS A 174 1.18 -5.58 4.59
CA CYS A 174 0.55 -4.31 4.30
C CYS A 174 -0.84 -4.48 3.70
N ILE A 175 -1.66 -3.45 3.84
CA ILE A 175 -2.98 -3.38 3.23
C ILE A 175 -2.84 -2.85 1.80
N ILE A 176 -3.51 -3.50 0.85
CA ILE A 176 -3.49 -3.13 -0.58
C ILE A 176 -4.87 -2.64 -1.01
N GLY A 177 -4.92 -1.48 -1.64
CA GLY A 177 -6.09 -0.99 -2.37
C GLY A 177 -5.80 -0.80 -3.86
N ASP A 178 -6.85 -0.73 -4.68
CA ASP A 178 -6.78 -0.56 -6.14
C ASP A 178 -5.63 -1.40 -6.76
N ARG A 179 -5.52 -2.69 -6.39
CA ARG A 179 -4.52 -3.68 -6.87
C ARG A 179 -3.01 -3.36 -6.68
N GLY A 180 -2.63 -2.13 -6.34
CA GLY A 180 -1.21 -1.76 -6.21
C GLY A 180 -0.96 -0.53 -5.36
N ARG A 181 -1.96 -0.06 -4.60
CA ARG A 181 -1.86 1.08 -3.68
C ARG A 181 -1.67 0.56 -2.27
N ALA A 182 -0.42 0.32 -1.93
CA ALA A 182 -0.05 -0.18 -0.62
C ALA A 182 -0.09 0.92 0.45
N ALA A 183 -0.68 0.60 1.61
CA ALA A 183 -0.33 1.23 2.88
C ALA A 183 0.88 0.49 3.47
N GLY A 184 2.02 0.59 2.77
CA GLY A 184 3.26 -0.11 3.09
C GLY A 184 3.97 0.41 4.34
N TYR A 185 5.00 -0.32 4.76
CA TYR A 185 5.78 -0.12 5.98
C TYR A 185 4.99 -0.24 7.30
N GLY A 186 5.62 -0.84 8.31
CA GLY A 186 5.14 -0.84 9.69
C GLY A 186 4.09 -1.90 10.07
N GLY A 187 3.60 -2.71 9.12
CA GLY A 187 2.78 -3.89 9.46
C GLY A 187 1.27 -3.68 9.47
N SER A 188 0.73 -2.75 8.66
CA SER A 188 -0.71 -2.45 8.62
C SER A 188 -1.58 -3.68 8.31
N GLY A 189 -1.06 -4.61 7.49
CA GLY A 189 -1.75 -5.84 7.12
C GLY A 189 -1.79 -6.85 8.27
N ALA A 190 -0.75 -6.93 9.09
CA ALA A 190 -0.75 -7.76 10.30
C ALA A 190 -1.77 -7.23 11.32
N VAL A 191 -1.93 -5.91 11.43
CA VAL A 191 -2.96 -5.30 12.29
C VAL A 191 -4.37 -5.70 11.83
N PHE A 192 -4.63 -5.74 10.52
CA PHE A 192 -5.89 -6.26 9.98
C PHE A 192 -6.08 -7.75 10.33
N GLY A 193 -5.05 -8.57 10.14
CA GLY A 193 -5.07 -9.99 10.50
C GLY A 193 -5.35 -10.24 11.97
N ALA A 194 -4.69 -9.51 12.88
CA ALA A 194 -4.86 -9.65 14.34
C ALA A 194 -6.30 -9.36 14.78
N LYS A 195 -7.04 -8.56 14.00
CA LYS A 195 -8.44 -8.21 14.23
C LYS A 195 -9.44 -9.15 13.55
N ASN A 196 -8.98 -10.18 12.83
CA ASN A 196 -9.77 -11.00 11.91
C ASN A 196 -10.51 -10.15 10.85
N LEU A 197 -9.89 -9.06 10.39
CA LEU A 197 -10.44 -8.17 9.36
C LEU A 197 -9.76 -8.41 8.01
N LYS A 198 -10.49 -9.00 7.07
CA LYS A 198 -10.00 -9.28 5.71
C LYS A 198 -9.90 -8.02 4.86
N ALA A 199 -10.89 -7.13 4.97
CA ALA A 199 -10.95 -5.93 4.16
C ALA A 199 -11.85 -4.84 4.75
N VAL A 200 -11.64 -3.62 4.27
CA VAL A 200 -12.63 -2.54 4.33
C VAL A 200 -13.01 -2.20 2.89
N ALA A 201 -14.30 -2.29 2.58
CA ALA A 201 -14.88 -1.91 1.31
C ALA A 201 -15.70 -0.63 1.50
N VAL A 202 -15.68 0.27 0.52
CA VAL A 202 -16.41 1.53 0.59
C VAL A 202 -17.05 1.90 -0.74
N ARG A 203 -18.29 2.39 -0.65
CA ARG A 203 -19.02 3.01 -1.77
C ARG A 203 -19.70 4.28 -1.29
N GLY A 204 -19.37 5.40 -1.94
CA GLY A 204 -19.90 6.72 -1.64
C GLY A 204 -20.53 7.39 -2.86
N THR A 205 -21.76 7.87 -2.73
CA THR A 205 -22.45 8.66 -3.76
C THR A 205 -22.68 10.11 -3.36
N GLY A 206 -22.19 10.52 -2.19
CA GLY A 206 -22.20 11.91 -1.76
C GLY A 206 -21.16 12.75 -2.47
N SER A 207 -21.06 14.02 -2.05
CA SER A 207 -20.10 14.99 -2.56
C SER A 207 -19.31 15.63 -1.41
N VAL A 208 -18.16 16.20 -1.76
CA VAL A 208 -17.38 17.07 -0.87
C VAL A 208 -17.71 18.51 -1.25
N THR A 209 -18.08 19.33 -0.27
CA THR A 209 -18.41 20.75 -0.46
C THR A 209 -17.25 21.63 0.01
N VAL A 210 -16.96 22.68 -0.76
CA VAL A 210 -15.87 23.64 -0.50
C VAL A 210 -16.44 25.03 -0.31
N ALA A 211 -15.71 25.91 0.39
CA ALA A 211 -16.19 27.25 0.76
C ALA A 211 -16.50 28.12 -0.47
N HIS A 212 -15.56 28.14 -1.43
CA HIS A 212 -15.59 28.99 -2.62
C HIS A 212 -15.35 28.12 -3.87
N PRO A 213 -16.38 27.43 -4.39
CA PRO A 213 -16.21 26.44 -5.46
C PRO A 213 -15.72 27.04 -6.78
N ASP A 214 -16.24 28.21 -7.17
CA ASP A 214 -15.85 28.87 -8.42
C ASP A 214 -14.41 29.37 -8.36
N GLU A 215 -14.04 30.04 -7.26
CA GLU A 215 -12.65 30.48 -7.01
C GLU A 215 -11.68 29.29 -6.99
N LEU A 216 -12.04 28.19 -6.31
CA LEU A 216 -11.21 26.99 -6.28
C LEU A 216 -11.01 26.40 -7.69
N LEU A 217 -12.06 26.36 -8.50
CA LEU A 217 -11.99 25.83 -9.85
C LEU A 217 -11.08 26.69 -10.74
N GLU A 218 -11.25 28.02 -10.69
CA GLU A 218 -10.38 28.96 -11.42
C GLU A 218 -8.91 28.76 -11.03
N GLU A 219 -8.64 28.62 -9.73
CA GLU A 219 -7.30 28.38 -9.20
C GLU A 219 -6.71 27.04 -9.63
N VAL A 220 -7.49 25.97 -9.61
CA VAL A 220 -7.05 24.65 -10.10
C VAL A 220 -6.73 24.70 -11.59
N LEU A 221 -7.56 25.37 -12.40
CA LEU A 221 -7.32 25.52 -13.84
C LEU A 221 -6.06 26.35 -14.11
N ARG A 222 -5.84 27.43 -13.36
CA ARG A 222 -4.63 28.25 -13.43
C ARG A 222 -3.40 27.43 -13.05
N PHE A 223 -3.41 26.77 -11.91
CA PHE A 223 -2.29 25.93 -11.44
C PHE A 223 -1.96 24.82 -12.43
N ASN A 224 -2.97 24.17 -13.01
CA ASN A 224 -2.73 23.16 -14.03
C ASN A 224 -2.02 23.76 -15.27
N ARG A 225 -2.52 24.87 -15.80
CA ARG A 225 -1.99 25.52 -17.02
C ARG A 225 -0.60 26.12 -16.80
N GLU A 226 -0.37 26.72 -15.64
CA GLU A 226 0.84 27.51 -15.37
C GLU A 226 1.93 26.70 -14.68
N THR A 227 1.59 25.67 -13.91
CA THR A 227 2.55 24.86 -13.16
C THR A 227 2.64 23.43 -13.69
N ILE A 228 1.53 22.68 -13.71
CA ILE A 228 1.57 21.24 -14.04
C ILE A 228 2.00 21.02 -15.49
N GLU A 229 1.34 21.68 -16.45
CA GLU A 229 1.63 21.49 -17.88
C GLU A 229 3.01 22.02 -18.31
N LYS A 230 3.55 22.99 -17.58
CA LYS A 230 4.88 23.57 -17.86
C LYS A 230 6.02 22.85 -17.15
N SER A 231 5.73 21.94 -16.21
CA SER A 231 6.75 21.30 -15.40
C SER A 231 7.50 20.20 -16.18
N PRO A 232 8.83 20.30 -16.35
CA PRO A 232 9.62 19.24 -16.97
C PRO A 232 9.59 17.95 -16.13
N PHE A 233 9.50 18.04 -14.80
CA PHE A 233 9.40 16.88 -13.92
C PHE A 233 8.08 16.14 -14.10
N VAL A 234 6.97 16.87 -14.29
CA VAL A 234 5.68 16.23 -14.60
C VAL A 234 5.77 15.50 -15.94
N LYS A 235 6.40 16.10 -16.97
CA LYS A 235 6.63 15.44 -18.27
C LYS A 235 7.39 14.12 -18.13
N VAL A 236 8.47 14.10 -17.33
CA VAL A 236 9.25 12.88 -17.05
C VAL A 236 8.36 11.78 -16.43
N HIS A 237 7.57 12.11 -15.40
CA HIS A 237 6.69 11.14 -14.73
C HIS A 237 5.54 10.67 -15.62
N ARG A 238 5.02 11.53 -16.50
CA ARG A 238 4.00 11.17 -17.49
C ARG A 238 4.53 10.17 -18.51
N GLN A 239 5.81 10.28 -18.88
CA GLN A 239 6.45 9.38 -19.84
C GLN A 239 6.76 8.01 -19.25
N GLY A 240 7.31 7.94 -18.03
CA GLY A 240 7.85 6.68 -17.48
C GLY A 240 7.53 6.38 -16.02
N GLY A 241 6.55 7.08 -15.43
CA GLY A 241 6.29 6.98 -13.99
C GLY A 241 7.49 7.41 -13.14
N THR A 242 7.59 6.90 -11.92
CA THR A 242 8.73 7.21 -11.03
C THR A 242 10.03 6.58 -11.51
N LEU A 243 9.96 5.48 -12.27
CA LEU A 243 11.14 4.87 -12.88
C LEU A 243 11.82 5.81 -13.89
N ALA A 244 11.08 6.70 -14.55
CA ALA A 244 11.67 7.68 -15.46
C ALA A 244 12.73 8.60 -14.83
N ALA A 245 12.69 8.74 -13.50
CA ALA A 245 13.63 9.55 -12.72
C ALA A 245 14.63 8.69 -11.92
N TYR A 246 14.65 7.37 -12.14
CA TYR A 246 15.47 6.39 -11.42
C TYR A 246 16.15 5.43 -12.40
N LEU A 247 17.24 4.78 -11.99
CA LEU A 247 18.03 3.85 -12.85
C LEU A 247 18.36 4.45 -14.22
N LEU A 248 18.90 5.66 -14.22
CA LEU A 248 19.31 6.36 -15.44
C LEU A 248 20.74 5.94 -15.84
N PRO A 249 20.94 5.33 -17.02
CA PRO A 249 22.27 4.95 -17.47
C PRO A 249 23.22 6.16 -17.58
N GLY A 250 24.48 5.97 -17.22
CA GLY A 250 25.52 6.99 -17.33
C GLY A 250 25.59 7.96 -16.16
N GLU A 251 24.68 7.86 -15.19
CA GLU A 251 24.75 8.64 -13.95
C GLU A 251 25.45 7.84 -12.84
N ASN A 252 26.45 8.44 -12.21
CA ASN A 252 27.10 7.85 -11.02
C ASN A 252 26.28 8.17 -9.75
N ARG A 253 25.07 7.60 -9.65
CA ARG A 253 24.20 7.79 -8.49
C ARG A 253 24.31 6.62 -7.51
N PRO A 254 24.24 6.89 -6.19
CA PRO A 254 24.22 5.81 -5.22
C PRO A 254 23.00 4.90 -5.38
N HIS A 255 23.23 3.59 -5.38
CA HIS A 255 22.21 2.55 -5.38
C HIS A 255 22.48 1.58 -4.23
N ALA A 256 21.41 1.11 -3.57
CA ALA A 256 21.52 -0.01 -2.65
C ALA A 256 21.72 -1.28 -3.47
N VAL A 257 22.92 -1.85 -3.43
CA VAL A 257 23.29 -3.06 -4.18
C VAL A 257 23.76 -4.15 -3.23
N ARG A 258 23.22 -5.37 -3.42
CA ARG A 258 23.52 -6.57 -2.63
C ARG A 258 23.49 -6.30 -1.12
N ASN A 259 22.28 -6.09 -0.59
CA ASN A 259 22.07 -5.70 0.82
C ASN A 259 22.91 -4.49 1.26
N MET A 260 22.97 -3.45 0.42
CA MET A 260 23.75 -2.23 0.65
C MET A 260 25.28 -2.44 0.84
N SER A 261 25.82 -3.61 0.56
CA SER A 261 27.28 -3.86 0.61
C SER A 261 28.06 -3.05 -0.42
N ARG A 262 27.37 -2.56 -1.47
CA ARG A 262 27.92 -1.68 -2.50
C ARG A 262 27.01 -0.47 -2.69
N GLY A 263 27.65 0.69 -2.86
CA GLY A 263 26.95 1.95 -3.07
C GLY A 263 26.65 2.28 -4.54
N PHE A 264 27.15 1.51 -5.50
CA PHE A 264 26.96 1.77 -6.94
C PHE A 264 26.64 0.50 -7.70
N TRP A 265 25.75 0.61 -8.68
CA TRP A 265 25.42 -0.47 -9.61
C TRP A 265 26.01 -0.18 -11.00
N SER A 266 26.35 -1.23 -11.75
CA SER A 266 27.00 -1.03 -13.05
C SER A 266 26.02 -0.43 -14.07
N ASN A 267 26.52 0.40 -14.99
CA ASN A 267 25.70 0.93 -16.09
C ASN A 267 25.13 -0.18 -16.99
N GLU A 268 25.83 -1.32 -17.12
CA GLU A 268 25.32 -2.50 -17.83
C GLU A 268 24.13 -3.11 -17.09
N SER A 269 24.19 -3.22 -15.77
CA SER A 269 23.09 -3.73 -14.96
C SER A 269 21.88 -2.80 -15.03
N ILE A 270 22.12 -1.49 -14.92
CA ILE A 270 21.09 -0.45 -15.02
C ILE A 270 20.37 -0.51 -16.37
N SER A 271 21.09 -0.58 -17.49
CA SER A 271 20.50 -0.58 -18.83
C SER A 271 19.61 -1.80 -19.13
N ARG A 272 19.78 -2.90 -18.38
CA ARG A 272 18.93 -4.10 -18.52
C ARG A 272 17.56 -3.93 -17.87
N VAL A 273 17.42 -3.02 -16.90
CA VAL A 273 16.19 -2.79 -16.11
C VAL A 273 15.75 -1.32 -16.11
N ASP A 274 16.25 -0.53 -17.06
CA ASP A 274 15.82 0.84 -17.24
C ASP A 274 14.46 0.90 -17.96
N ARG A 275 13.90 2.11 -18.04
CA ARG A 275 12.62 2.34 -18.68
C ARG A 275 12.56 1.80 -20.12
N ALA A 276 13.63 1.98 -20.92
CA ALA A 276 13.64 1.55 -22.31
C ALA A 276 13.59 0.03 -22.42
N ALA A 277 14.28 -0.67 -21.54
CA ALA A 277 14.21 -2.12 -21.44
C ALA A 277 12.80 -2.62 -21.05
N ILE A 278 12.02 -1.82 -20.34
CA ILE A 278 10.75 -2.26 -19.74
C ILE A 278 9.53 -1.88 -20.57
N ASP A 279 9.40 -0.62 -20.95
CA ASP A 279 8.15 -0.08 -21.48
C ASP A 279 7.75 -0.78 -22.79
N ASP A 280 8.69 -0.96 -23.72
CA ASP A 280 8.42 -1.55 -25.05
C ASP A 280 7.93 -3.00 -24.99
N ARG A 281 8.26 -3.72 -23.92
CA ARG A 281 7.96 -5.16 -23.76
C ARG A 281 6.73 -5.42 -22.90
N TYR A 282 6.56 -4.63 -21.84
CA TYR A 282 5.62 -4.98 -20.78
C TYR A 282 4.52 -3.94 -20.58
N LEU A 283 4.68 -2.69 -21.00
CA LEU A 283 3.71 -1.63 -20.67
C LEU A 283 2.40 -1.82 -21.45
N VAL A 284 1.29 -1.91 -20.72
CA VAL A 284 -0.06 -1.91 -21.31
C VAL A 284 -0.59 -0.48 -21.40
N ARG A 285 -0.60 0.24 -20.28
CA ARG A 285 -1.07 1.63 -20.21
C ARG A 285 -0.63 2.32 -18.94
N ARG A 286 -0.67 3.66 -18.95
CA ARG A 286 -0.55 4.50 -17.76
C ARG A 286 -1.91 4.93 -17.23
N HIS A 287 -1.96 5.26 -15.95
CA HIS A 287 -3.17 5.74 -15.28
C HIS A 287 -2.87 6.59 -14.05
N ALA A 288 -3.91 7.26 -13.57
CA ALA A 288 -3.86 8.16 -12.43
C ALA A 288 -4.56 7.60 -11.19
N CYS A 289 -4.20 8.17 -10.04
CA CYS A 289 -5.07 8.21 -8.88
C CYS A 289 -6.20 9.24 -9.11
N PHE A 290 -7.17 9.29 -8.20
CA PHE A 290 -8.26 10.25 -8.28
C PHE A 290 -7.75 11.70 -8.42
N ALA A 291 -8.33 12.45 -9.38
CA ALA A 291 -8.03 13.85 -9.69
C ALA A 291 -6.54 14.17 -9.97
N CYS A 292 -5.69 13.19 -10.29
CA CYS A 292 -4.26 13.44 -10.49
C CYS A 292 -3.91 13.63 -11.98
N PRO A 293 -3.44 14.82 -12.42
CA PRO A 293 -3.07 15.07 -13.81
C PRO A 293 -1.71 14.50 -14.21
N ILE A 294 -0.98 13.85 -13.29
CA ILE A 294 0.39 13.33 -13.54
C ILE A 294 0.36 11.91 -14.11
N TYR A 295 -0.62 11.08 -13.72
CA TYR A 295 -0.77 9.69 -14.19
C TYR A 295 0.52 8.85 -14.17
N CYS A 296 1.33 8.98 -13.12
CA CYS A 296 2.63 8.31 -13.00
C CYS A 296 2.56 6.78 -12.83
N SER A 297 1.36 6.20 -12.73
CA SER A 297 1.20 4.76 -12.49
C SER A 297 1.01 4.00 -13.78
N ALA A 298 1.30 2.70 -13.75
CA ALA A 298 1.33 1.87 -14.93
C ALA A 298 0.74 0.50 -14.65
N ILE A 299 0.13 -0.06 -15.68
CA ILE A 299 -0.22 -1.47 -15.75
C ILE A 299 0.72 -2.10 -16.76
N TYR A 300 1.47 -3.09 -16.30
CA TYR A 300 2.34 -3.95 -17.11
C TYR A 300 1.68 -5.32 -17.31
N SER A 301 2.08 -6.05 -18.37
CA SER A 301 1.67 -7.44 -18.62
C SER A 301 2.87 -8.35 -18.48
N VAL A 302 2.86 -9.24 -17.48
CA VAL A 302 4.00 -10.07 -17.08
C VAL A 302 3.54 -11.52 -17.07
N GLY A 303 4.09 -12.36 -17.95
CA GLY A 303 3.60 -13.73 -18.14
C GLY A 303 2.10 -13.79 -18.46
N GLY A 304 1.57 -12.80 -19.18
CA GLY A 304 0.14 -12.68 -19.50
C GLY A 304 -0.76 -12.22 -18.35
N ARG A 305 -0.19 -11.83 -17.20
CA ARG A 305 -0.94 -11.34 -16.04
C ARG A 305 -0.70 -9.84 -15.84
N PRO A 306 -1.73 -9.06 -15.43
CA PRO A 306 -1.53 -7.66 -15.11
C PRO A 306 -0.61 -7.51 -13.89
N CYS A 307 0.26 -6.50 -13.92
CA CYS A 307 1.13 -6.08 -12.83
C CYS A 307 0.98 -4.57 -12.64
N GLU A 308 0.61 -4.14 -11.42
CA GLU A 308 0.33 -2.75 -11.09
C GLU A 308 1.17 -2.31 -9.88
N GLY A 309 1.30 -1.00 -9.67
CA GLY A 309 1.94 -0.44 -8.48
C GLY A 309 3.47 -0.52 -8.51
N LEU A 310 4.05 -0.86 -9.65
CA LEU A 310 5.50 -0.88 -9.83
C LEU A 310 6.03 0.57 -9.85
N GLN A 311 6.92 0.88 -8.91
CA GLN A 311 7.50 2.21 -8.73
C GLN A 311 9.03 2.10 -8.65
N ALA A 312 9.73 3.23 -8.60
CA ALA A 312 11.18 3.27 -8.47
C ALA A 312 11.69 2.46 -7.26
N ASN A 313 10.96 2.45 -6.13
CA ASN A 313 11.32 1.64 -4.98
C ASN A 313 11.19 0.13 -5.25
N SER A 314 10.20 -0.34 -6.02
CA SER A 314 10.11 -1.74 -6.44
C SER A 314 11.37 -2.18 -7.21
N TRP A 315 11.87 -1.33 -8.10
CA TRP A 315 13.11 -1.58 -8.84
C TRP A 315 14.35 -1.53 -7.97
N ARG A 316 14.43 -0.59 -7.02
CA ARG A 316 15.49 -0.60 -6.00
C ARG A 316 15.46 -1.90 -5.20
N SER A 317 14.28 -2.33 -4.77
CA SER A 317 14.05 -3.48 -3.89
C SER A 317 14.39 -4.80 -4.57
N PHE A 318 13.81 -5.08 -5.74
CA PHE A 318 13.95 -6.39 -6.34
C PHE A 318 15.02 -6.45 -7.44
N ALA A 319 15.48 -5.31 -7.98
CA ALA A 319 16.58 -5.28 -8.94
C ALA A 319 17.91 -5.02 -8.22
N SER A 320 18.23 -3.76 -7.89
CA SER A 320 19.58 -3.42 -7.41
C SER A 320 19.93 -4.10 -6.08
N ASN A 321 19.01 -4.13 -5.10
CA ASN A 321 19.29 -4.68 -3.77
C ASN A 321 19.57 -6.20 -3.77
N LEU A 322 19.03 -6.94 -4.75
CA LEU A 322 19.24 -8.37 -4.97
C LEU A 322 20.19 -8.68 -6.15
N ASP A 323 20.68 -7.63 -6.82
CA ASP A 323 21.49 -7.68 -8.04
C ASP A 323 20.84 -8.46 -9.20
N ILE A 324 19.52 -8.37 -9.33
CA ILE A 324 18.74 -9.02 -10.40
C ILE A 324 18.61 -8.06 -11.57
N THR A 325 19.06 -8.49 -12.75
CA THR A 325 19.00 -7.70 -14.00
C THR A 325 17.99 -8.22 -15.00
N ASP A 326 17.12 -9.16 -14.61
CA ASP A 326 16.00 -9.64 -15.42
C ASP A 326 14.72 -8.86 -15.06
N PRO A 327 14.21 -7.97 -15.93
CA PRO A 327 13.01 -7.20 -15.67
C PRO A 327 11.79 -8.05 -15.32
N GLU A 328 11.62 -9.20 -15.98
CA GLU A 328 10.45 -10.04 -15.75
C GLU A 328 10.48 -10.63 -14.34
N MET A 329 11.65 -11.10 -13.89
CA MET A 329 11.84 -11.60 -12.53
C MET A 329 11.55 -10.52 -11.47
N VAL A 330 12.06 -9.30 -11.65
CA VAL A 330 11.80 -8.16 -10.75
C VAL A 330 10.30 -7.88 -10.65
N MET A 331 9.61 -7.85 -11.79
CA MET A 331 8.17 -7.62 -11.83
C MET A 331 7.36 -8.78 -11.22
N ARG A 332 7.82 -10.03 -11.37
CA ARG A 332 7.17 -11.19 -10.74
C ARG A 332 7.27 -11.15 -9.22
N LEU A 333 8.43 -10.81 -8.67
CA LEU A 333 8.62 -10.60 -7.22
C LEU A 333 7.70 -9.49 -6.70
N HIS A 334 7.65 -8.34 -7.38
CA HIS A 334 6.76 -7.24 -7.02
C HIS A 334 5.27 -7.61 -7.12
N LEU A 335 4.87 -8.34 -8.16
CA LEU A 335 3.49 -8.80 -8.31
C LEU A 335 3.09 -9.72 -7.14
N LEU A 336 4.01 -10.59 -6.72
CA LEU A 336 3.78 -11.51 -5.62
C LEU A 336 3.58 -10.76 -4.30
N THR A 337 4.40 -9.73 -4.02
CA THR A 337 4.21 -8.91 -2.81
C THR A 337 2.88 -8.17 -2.80
N ASN A 338 2.44 -7.64 -3.95
CA ASN A 338 1.12 -7.01 -4.03
C ASN A 338 -0.02 -8.01 -3.81
N ARG A 339 0.06 -9.20 -4.40
CA ARG A 339 -0.98 -10.25 -4.23
C ARG A 339 -1.05 -10.73 -2.79
N TYR A 340 0.08 -11.01 -2.15
CA TYR A 340 0.09 -11.48 -0.76
C TYR A 340 -0.10 -10.39 0.29
N GLY A 341 0.00 -9.12 -0.09
CA GLY A 341 -0.09 -8.00 0.85
C GLY A 341 1.17 -7.89 1.71
N LEU A 342 2.34 -7.90 1.06
CA LEU A 342 3.65 -7.71 1.69
C LEU A 342 4.23 -6.35 1.32
N ASP A 343 4.88 -5.68 2.26
CA ASP A 343 5.70 -4.52 1.97
C ASP A 343 6.92 -4.93 1.11
N GLY A 344 6.97 -4.45 -0.14
CA GLY A 344 8.02 -4.83 -1.08
C GLY A 344 9.43 -4.40 -0.65
N ASP A 345 9.54 -3.25 0.04
CA ASP A 345 10.83 -2.76 0.52
C ASP A 345 11.38 -3.68 1.62
N HIS A 346 10.57 -4.01 2.63
CA HIS A 346 10.93 -4.96 3.69
C HIS A 346 11.17 -6.36 3.16
N THR A 347 10.30 -6.85 2.27
CA THR A 347 10.44 -8.17 1.67
C THR A 347 11.80 -8.29 0.98
N SER A 348 12.21 -7.27 0.23
CA SER A 348 13.54 -7.30 -0.40
C SER A 348 14.70 -7.27 0.60
N ALA A 349 14.52 -6.63 1.76
CA ALA A 349 15.54 -6.54 2.78
C ALA A 349 15.78 -7.91 3.43
N VAL A 350 14.71 -8.62 3.83
CA VAL A 350 14.83 -9.96 4.43
C VAL A 350 15.35 -10.99 3.42
N LEU A 351 14.96 -10.88 2.15
CA LEU A 351 15.51 -11.73 1.09
C LEU A 351 17.00 -11.47 0.87
N ALA A 352 17.41 -10.20 0.79
CA ALA A 352 18.82 -9.84 0.60
C ALA A 352 19.68 -10.27 1.80
N TRP A 353 19.17 -10.12 3.02
CA TRP A 353 19.80 -10.62 4.24
C TRP A 353 19.98 -12.14 4.20
N ALA A 354 18.93 -12.90 3.83
CA ALA A 354 19.01 -14.34 3.70
C ALA A 354 20.05 -14.78 2.65
N VAL A 355 20.09 -14.13 1.49
CA VAL A 355 21.09 -14.39 0.45
C VAL A 355 22.51 -14.12 0.97
N GLU A 356 22.73 -13.03 1.70
CA GLU A 356 24.04 -12.71 2.28
C GLU A 356 24.46 -13.72 3.36
N CYS A 357 23.53 -14.13 4.24
CA CYS A 357 23.78 -15.17 5.24
C CYS A 357 24.16 -16.50 4.58
N PHE A 358 23.50 -16.87 3.49
CA PHE A 358 23.81 -18.08 2.72
C PHE A 358 25.19 -17.98 2.05
N GLU A 359 25.51 -16.85 1.41
CA GLU A 359 26.83 -16.60 0.80
C GLU A 359 27.97 -16.69 1.84
N LYS A 360 27.71 -16.24 3.07
CA LYS A 360 28.65 -16.31 4.20
C LYS A 360 28.68 -17.66 4.93
N GLY A 361 27.84 -18.62 4.54
CA GLY A 361 27.75 -19.93 5.19
C GLY A 361 27.16 -19.89 6.60
N LEU A 362 26.40 -18.85 6.95
CA LEU A 362 25.67 -18.75 8.22
C LEU A 362 24.36 -19.55 8.22
N ILE A 363 23.80 -19.76 7.02
CA ILE A 363 22.70 -20.67 6.75
C ILE A 363 23.04 -21.50 5.51
N ASP A 364 22.39 -22.65 5.34
CA ASP A 364 22.57 -23.52 4.18
C ASP A 364 21.24 -24.11 3.65
N GLU A 365 21.33 -25.01 2.66
CA GLU A 365 20.14 -25.61 2.04
C GLU A 365 19.25 -26.38 3.04
N ARG A 366 19.79 -26.80 4.19
CA ARG A 366 18.98 -27.45 5.24
C ARG A 366 18.07 -26.45 5.93
N ASP A 367 18.59 -25.26 6.22
CA ASP A 367 17.81 -24.18 6.86
C ASP A 367 16.72 -23.66 5.93
N THR A 368 17.01 -23.56 4.62
CA THR A 368 16.11 -23.00 3.61
C THR A 368 15.16 -24.02 2.98
N GLY A 369 15.15 -25.27 3.45
CA GLY A 369 14.29 -26.33 2.91
C GLY A 369 14.64 -26.76 1.49
N GLY A 370 15.93 -26.74 1.14
CA GLY A 370 16.49 -27.14 -0.15
C GLY A 370 16.71 -26.00 -1.13
N LEU A 371 16.44 -24.75 -0.73
CA LEU A 371 16.63 -23.59 -1.59
C LEU A 371 18.08 -23.13 -1.58
N LYS A 372 18.74 -23.19 -2.74
CA LYS A 372 20.05 -22.58 -2.93
C LYS A 372 19.91 -21.09 -3.21
N LEU A 373 20.34 -20.25 -2.27
CA LEU A 373 20.22 -18.80 -2.38
C LEU A 373 21.51 -18.19 -2.95
N SER A 374 21.37 -17.26 -3.88
CA SER A 374 22.50 -16.52 -4.47
C SER A 374 22.06 -15.18 -5.01
N TRP A 375 22.97 -14.20 -5.01
CA TRP A 375 22.78 -12.93 -5.71
C TRP A 375 22.45 -13.16 -7.19
N SER A 376 21.67 -12.26 -7.78
CA SER A 376 21.29 -12.28 -9.20
C SER A 376 20.39 -13.45 -9.65
N ASP A 377 20.03 -14.41 -8.77
CA ASP A 377 19.06 -15.46 -9.08
C ASP A 377 17.75 -15.26 -8.30
N GLY A 378 16.72 -14.75 -8.96
CA GLY A 378 15.41 -14.54 -8.36
C GLY A 378 14.53 -15.79 -8.27
N ARG A 379 14.90 -16.92 -8.91
CA ARG A 379 14.01 -18.10 -8.97
C ARG A 379 13.76 -18.71 -7.59
N PRO A 380 14.78 -18.97 -6.74
CA PRO A 380 14.56 -19.45 -5.37
C PRO A 380 13.80 -18.42 -4.52
N LEU A 381 13.97 -17.12 -4.81
CA LEU A 381 13.36 -16.05 -4.03
C LEU A 381 11.85 -15.95 -4.22
N LEU A 382 11.31 -16.35 -5.38
CA LEU A 382 9.86 -16.46 -5.57
C LEU A 382 9.24 -17.42 -4.55
N GLN A 383 9.83 -18.61 -4.40
CA GLN A 383 9.38 -19.61 -3.43
C GLN A 383 9.59 -19.13 -1.98
N LEU A 384 10.67 -18.40 -1.72
CA LEU A 384 10.92 -17.84 -0.40
C LEU A 384 9.89 -16.76 -0.02
N VAL A 385 9.41 -15.96 -0.98
CA VAL A 385 8.29 -15.02 -0.76
C VAL A 385 6.99 -15.76 -0.44
N ASP A 386 6.70 -16.87 -1.12
CA ASP A 386 5.55 -17.74 -0.80
C ASP A 386 5.66 -18.26 0.63
N GLN A 387 6.85 -18.73 1.04
CA GLN A 387 7.13 -19.20 2.40
C GLN A 387 6.96 -18.09 3.45
N ILE A 388 7.43 -16.87 3.17
CA ILE A 388 7.25 -15.70 4.06
C ILE A 388 5.75 -15.42 4.25
N ALA A 389 5.01 -15.28 3.15
CA ALA A 389 3.58 -14.95 3.20
C ALA A 389 2.76 -16.03 3.94
N SER A 390 3.12 -17.30 3.76
CA SER A 390 2.46 -18.43 4.38
C SER A 390 2.96 -18.75 5.79
N ARG A 391 4.04 -18.11 6.26
CA ARG A 391 4.81 -18.50 7.46
C ARG A 391 5.07 -20.01 7.47
N THR A 392 5.78 -20.50 6.47
CA THR A 392 6.17 -21.92 6.39
C THR A 392 7.67 -22.07 6.15
N GLY A 393 8.27 -23.11 6.70
CA GLY A 393 9.71 -23.38 6.56
C GLY A 393 10.55 -22.19 7.02
N PHE A 394 11.57 -21.82 6.24
CA PHE A 394 12.44 -20.67 6.56
C PHE A 394 11.70 -19.33 6.52
N GLY A 395 10.55 -19.26 5.82
CA GLY A 395 9.70 -18.09 5.81
C GLY A 395 9.11 -17.72 7.17
N GLU A 396 9.02 -18.66 8.13
CA GLU A 396 8.61 -18.34 9.51
C GLU A 396 9.56 -17.35 10.17
N VAL A 397 10.87 -17.56 9.99
CA VAL A 397 11.93 -16.69 10.53
C VAL A 397 11.90 -15.34 9.81
N LEU A 398 11.87 -15.36 8.48
CA LEU A 398 11.91 -14.13 7.67
C LEU A 398 10.64 -13.29 7.81
N ALA A 399 9.50 -13.87 8.19
CA ALA A 399 8.24 -13.14 8.40
C ALA A 399 8.26 -12.20 9.61
N ASP A 400 9.25 -12.33 10.49
CA ASP A 400 9.44 -11.44 11.64
C ASP A 400 10.32 -10.21 11.34
N GLY A 401 10.86 -10.10 10.12
CA GLY A 401 11.54 -8.90 9.62
C GLY A 401 13.04 -8.87 9.84
#